data_AF-A0A841B3H6-F1
#
_entry.id   AF-A0A841B3H6-F1
#
_cell.length_a   1.000
_cell.length_b   1.000
_cell.length_c   1.000
_cell.angle_alpha   90.00
_cell.angle_beta   90.00
_cell.angle_gamma   90.00
#
_symmetry.space_group_name_H-M   'P 1'
#
loop_
_entity.id
_entity.type
_entity.pdbx_description
1 polymer ?
#
loop_
_entity_poly.entity_id
_entity_poly.type
_entity_poly.pdbx_seq_one_letter_code
_entity_poly.pdbx_strand_id
1 'polypeptide(L)'
;MTESKTRRRQPTARQRALLSELEALFLAEGFSQFTLDDLAARLRCSKSTLYALAPSKEQLAVKVVTHFFKGAAELLEERIAGIDDARKILGEYLAGISEYLNRASAAFMTDIAEFAPARDAYQLNSRAAAQRIRSFIDRGVTDGVFREVHARLIAEMAGLIIEGIQTGVVGQRAGVTDAEAFTALSELLLGGIATKNVLS
;
A
#
# COMPACT_ATOMS: atom_id res chain seq x y z
N MET A 1 -40.34 10.65 -0.75
CA MET A 1 -39.47 10.06 0.30
C MET A 1 -38.03 10.33 -0.10
N THR A 2 -37.38 11.22 0.63
CA THR A 2 -36.09 11.82 0.27
C THR A 2 -34.94 10.97 0.79
N GLU A 3 -34.15 10.39 -0.13
CA GLU A 3 -32.89 9.72 0.17
C GLU A 3 -31.84 10.76 0.61
N SER A 4 -31.55 10.82 1.92
CA SER A 4 -30.45 11.62 2.44
C SER A 4 -29.13 10.87 2.24
N LYS A 5 -28.54 11.04 1.05
CA LYS A 5 -27.15 10.69 0.75
C LYS A 5 -26.26 11.47 1.73
N THR A 6 -25.75 10.81 2.77
CA THR A 6 -24.83 11.44 3.73
C THR A 6 -23.58 11.90 2.98
N ARG A 7 -23.52 13.19 2.63
CA ARG A 7 -22.30 13.84 2.13
C ARG A 7 -21.24 13.66 3.20
N ARG A 8 -20.28 12.76 2.98
CA ARG A 8 -19.07 12.66 3.82
C ARG A 8 -18.40 14.04 3.80
N ARG A 9 -18.55 14.79 4.89
CA ARG A 9 -17.91 16.10 5.09
C ARG A 9 -16.40 15.89 4.97
N GLN A 10 -15.74 16.69 4.14
CA GLN A 10 -14.29 16.66 4.06
C GLN A 10 -13.70 16.97 5.45
N PRO A 11 -12.65 16.24 5.90
CA PRO A 11 -12.00 16.53 7.17
C PRO A 11 -11.48 17.96 7.20
N THR A 12 -11.60 18.64 8.34
CA THR A 12 -11.01 19.98 8.52
C THR A 12 -9.48 19.90 8.48
N ALA A 13 -8.80 21.04 8.29
CA ALA A 13 -7.33 21.09 8.33
C ALA A 13 -6.76 20.51 9.63
N ARG A 14 -7.40 20.81 10.76
CA ARG A 14 -7.06 20.27 12.08
C ARG A 14 -7.25 18.75 12.16
N GLN A 15 -8.34 18.22 11.59
CA GLN A 15 -8.57 16.78 11.55
C GLN A 15 -7.55 16.05 10.66
N ARG A 16 -7.10 16.68 9.56
CA ARG A 16 -6.04 16.12 8.73
C ARG A 16 -4.71 16.08 9.47
N ALA A 17 -4.32 17.18 10.12
CA ALA A 17 -3.09 17.23 10.92
C ALA A 17 -3.08 16.15 12.01
N LEU A 18 -4.18 16.01 12.77
CA LEU A 18 -4.30 14.97 13.78
C LEU A 18 -4.24 13.56 13.20
N LEU A 19 -4.85 13.32 12.03
CA LEU A 19 -4.77 12.03 11.36
C LEU A 19 -3.32 11.71 10.92
N SER A 20 -2.58 12.70 10.42
CA SER A 20 -1.16 12.55 10.06
C SER A 20 -0.28 12.26 11.28
N GLU A 21 -0.51 12.93 12.42
CA GLU A 21 0.21 12.64 13.66
C GLU A 21 -0.11 11.23 14.18
N LEU A 22 -1.38 10.83 14.11
CA LEU A 22 -1.81 9.48 14.48
C LEU A 22 -1.22 8.41 13.53
N GLU A 23 -1.15 8.70 12.23
CA GLU A 23 -0.48 7.84 11.25
C GLU A 23 0.99 7.66 11.62
N ALA A 24 1.73 8.75 11.85
CA ALA A 24 3.15 8.67 12.19
C ALA A 24 3.38 7.82 13.46
N LEU A 25 2.52 7.99 14.47
CA LEU A 25 2.55 7.20 15.69
C LEU A 25 2.30 5.71 15.42
N PHE A 26 1.26 5.38 14.65
CA PHE A 26 0.93 3.99 14.34
C PHE A 26 1.98 3.33 13.45
N LEU A 27 2.54 4.04 12.47
CA LEU A 27 3.62 3.51 11.63
C LEU A 27 4.84 3.16 12.47
N ALA A 28 5.19 3.97 13.47
CA ALA A 28 6.38 3.74 14.30
C ALA A 28 6.20 2.59 15.30
N GLU A 29 5.02 2.45 15.91
CA GLU A 29 4.85 1.63 17.12
C GLU A 29 3.74 0.57 16.99
N GLY A 30 3.03 0.51 15.86
CA GLY A 30 1.78 -0.22 15.76
C GLY A 30 0.62 0.51 16.45
N PHE A 31 -0.55 -0.13 16.48
CA PHE A 31 -1.77 0.41 17.07
C PHE A 31 -2.42 -0.50 18.10
N SER A 32 -2.07 -1.78 18.18
CA SER A 32 -2.71 -2.77 19.08
C SER A 32 -2.55 -2.39 20.55
N GLN A 33 -1.35 -1.96 20.95
CA GLN A 33 -0.99 -1.62 22.33
C GLN A 33 -1.66 -0.37 22.89
N PHE A 34 -2.14 0.56 22.05
CA PHE A 34 -2.67 1.83 22.52
C PHE A 34 -4.13 1.71 23.00
N THR A 35 -4.46 2.45 24.05
CA THR A 35 -5.83 2.82 24.40
C THR A 35 -6.18 4.22 23.86
N LEU A 36 -7.46 4.58 23.83
CA LEU A 36 -7.87 5.95 23.47
C LEU A 36 -7.33 7.03 24.44
N ASP A 37 -7.07 6.66 25.71
CA ASP A 37 -6.43 7.56 26.67
C ASP A 37 -4.96 7.81 26.31
N ASP A 38 -4.23 6.75 25.95
CA ASP A 38 -2.83 6.85 25.53
C ASP A 38 -2.69 7.73 24.29
N LEU A 39 -3.58 7.54 23.31
CA LEU A 39 -3.62 8.34 22.08
C LEU A 39 -3.94 9.81 22.37
N ALA A 40 -4.92 10.07 23.23
CA ALA A 40 -5.29 11.43 23.62
C ALA A 40 -4.11 12.14 24.31
N ALA A 41 -3.42 11.43 25.22
CA ALA A 41 -2.26 11.94 25.93
C ALA A 41 -1.07 12.22 24.98
N ARG A 42 -0.70 11.25 24.13
CA ARG A 42 0.43 11.39 23.20
C ARG A 42 0.21 12.47 22.15
N LEU A 43 -1.00 12.56 21.60
CA LEU A 43 -1.37 13.56 20.60
C LEU A 43 -1.83 14.89 21.22
N ARG A 44 -1.74 15.03 22.55
CA ARG A 44 -2.12 16.24 23.31
C ARG A 44 -3.50 16.77 22.92
N CYS A 45 -4.47 15.86 22.76
CA CYS A 45 -5.83 16.18 22.34
C CYS A 45 -6.87 15.53 23.26
N SER A 46 -8.14 15.95 23.13
CA SER A 46 -9.23 15.30 23.86
C SER A 46 -9.67 14.01 23.16
N LYS A 47 -10.23 13.06 23.93
CA LYS A 47 -10.96 11.91 23.37
C LYS A 47 -12.05 12.33 22.39
N SER A 48 -12.76 13.43 22.66
CA SER A 48 -13.77 13.96 21.73
C SER A 48 -13.17 14.37 20.37
N THR A 49 -11.92 14.80 20.33
CA THR A 49 -11.21 15.11 19.07
C THR A 49 -10.90 13.83 18.29
N LEU A 50 -10.49 12.76 18.98
CA LEU A 50 -10.30 11.43 18.37
C LEU A 50 -11.63 10.84 17.88
N TYR A 51 -12.70 10.97 18.65
CA TYR A 51 -14.05 10.54 18.24
C TYR A 51 -14.59 11.31 17.03
N ALA A 52 -14.15 12.56 16.83
CA ALA A 52 -14.46 13.30 15.62
C ALA A 52 -13.75 12.73 14.36
N LEU A 53 -12.69 11.93 14.54
CA LEU A 53 -12.05 11.20 13.44
C LEU A 53 -12.71 9.85 13.18
N ALA A 54 -12.95 9.05 14.22
CA ALA A 54 -13.63 7.75 14.12
C ALA A 54 -14.25 7.34 15.46
N PRO A 55 -15.31 6.52 15.47
CA PRO A 55 -16.09 6.26 16.68
C PRO A 55 -15.42 5.30 17.69
N SER A 56 -14.33 4.64 17.33
CA SER A 56 -13.58 3.73 18.23
C SER A 56 -12.10 3.68 17.86
N LYS A 57 -11.27 3.07 18.71
CA LYS A 57 -9.83 2.83 18.42
C LYS A 57 -9.65 1.99 17.17
N GLU A 58 -10.45 0.94 17.04
CA GLU A 58 -10.44 0.02 15.91
C GLU A 58 -10.75 0.77 14.61
N GLN A 59 -11.75 1.65 14.64
CA GLN A 59 -12.10 2.47 13.49
C GLN A 59 -11.07 3.57 13.19
N LEU A 60 -10.33 4.06 14.20
CA LEU A 60 -9.16 4.90 13.99
C LEU A 60 -8.05 4.13 13.26
N ALA A 61 -7.77 2.89 13.67
CA ALA A 61 -6.79 2.03 13.01
C ALA A 61 -7.15 1.79 11.54
N VAL A 62 -8.40 1.38 11.24
CA VAL A 62 -8.85 1.21 9.84
C VAL A 62 -8.69 2.51 9.04
N LYS A 63 -9.02 3.66 9.65
CA LYS A 63 -8.91 4.96 8.99
C LYS A 63 -7.46 5.34 8.69
N VAL A 64 -6.53 5.09 9.62
CA VAL A 64 -5.09 5.33 9.42
C VAL A 64 -4.54 4.40 8.35
N VAL A 65 -4.84 3.10 8.41
CA VAL A 65 -4.41 2.13 7.41
C VAL A 65 -4.91 2.52 6.01
N THR A 66 -6.19 2.89 5.90
CA THR A 66 -6.77 3.39 4.65
C THR A 66 -6.07 4.66 4.17
N HIS A 67 -5.77 5.60 5.07
CA HIS A 67 -5.11 6.86 4.75
C HIS A 67 -3.68 6.63 4.25
N PHE A 68 -2.90 5.80 4.96
CA PHE A 68 -1.53 5.44 4.61
C PHE A 68 -1.47 4.80 3.21
N PHE A 69 -2.27 3.77 2.95
CA PHE A 69 -2.23 3.08 1.66
C PHE A 69 -2.81 3.90 0.51
N LYS A 70 -3.78 4.78 0.78
CA LYS A 70 -4.23 5.76 -0.20
C LYS A 70 -3.13 6.76 -0.55
N GLY A 71 -2.39 7.25 0.46
CA GLY A 71 -1.24 8.13 0.25
C GLY A 71 -0.12 7.43 -0.53
N ALA A 72 0.06 6.12 -0.36
CA ALA A 72 0.96 5.33 -1.19
C ALA A 72 0.53 5.40 -2.66
N ALA A 73 -0.75 5.10 -2.94
CA ALA A 73 -1.25 5.14 -4.30
C ALA A 73 -1.05 6.53 -4.95
N GLU A 74 -1.42 7.62 -4.26
CA GLU A 74 -1.25 8.99 -4.76
C GLU A 74 0.21 9.33 -5.08
N LEU A 75 1.15 9.02 -4.16
CA LEU A 75 2.57 9.27 -4.38
C LEU A 75 3.13 8.46 -5.57
N LEU A 76 2.71 7.20 -5.71
CA LEU A 76 3.18 6.34 -6.79
C LEU A 76 2.70 6.84 -8.16
N GLU A 77 1.47 7.34 -8.26
CA GLU A 77 0.96 7.94 -9.48
C GLU A 77 1.75 9.19 -9.88
N GLU A 78 2.06 10.04 -8.90
CA GLU A 78 2.91 11.22 -9.14
C GLU A 78 4.32 10.83 -9.57
N ARG A 79 4.90 9.80 -8.96
CA ARG A 79 6.25 9.31 -9.26
C ARG A 79 6.40 8.81 -10.69
N ILE A 80 5.39 8.13 -11.22
CA ILE A 80 5.42 7.61 -12.59
C ILE A 80 4.90 8.60 -13.64
N ALA A 81 4.38 9.76 -13.21
CA ALA A 81 3.81 10.75 -14.11
C ALA A 81 4.89 11.28 -15.07
N GLY A 82 4.60 11.21 -16.38
CA GLY A 82 5.51 11.67 -17.42
C GLY A 82 6.59 10.65 -17.83
N ILE A 83 6.58 9.43 -17.29
CA ILE A 83 7.40 8.33 -17.80
C ILE A 83 6.62 7.61 -18.90
N ASP A 84 7.20 7.51 -20.10
CA ASP A 84 6.57 6.82 -21.24
C ASP A 84 7.03 5.37 -21.40
N ASP A 85 8.23 5.03 -20.92
CA ASP A 85 8.80 3.69 -21.03
C ASP A 85 8.17 2.73 -20.01
N ALA A 86 7.47 1.71 -20.50
CA ALA A 86 6.74 0.75 -19.65
C ALA A 86 7.64 0.01 -18.64
N ARG A 87 8.90 -0.27 -18.99
CA ARG A 87 9.84 -0.94 -18.08
C ARG A 87 10.27 0.00 -16.96
N LYS A 88 10.55 1.27 -17.26
CA LYS A 88 10.84 2.30 -16.25
C LYS A 88 9.64 2.55 -15.35
N ILE A 89 8.43 2.66 -15.90
CA ILE A 89 7.19 2.81 -15.11
C ILE A 89 7.08 1.66 -14.10
N LEU A 90 7.20 0.41 -14.57
CA LEU A 90 7.09 -0.76 -13.70
C LEU A 90 8.15 -0.75 -12.59
N GLY A 91 9.40 -0.40 -12.93
CA GLY A 91 10.49 -0.33 -11.97
C GLY A 91 10.30 0.77 -10.92
N GLU A 92 9.96 1.99 -11.34
CA GLU A 92 9.69 3.10 -10.43
C GLU A 92 8.48 2.85 -9.54
N TYR A 93 7.44 2.20 -10.07
CA TYR A 93 6.25 1.85 -9.30
C TYR A 93 6.57 0.83 -8.20
N LEU A 94 7.26 -0.26 -8.53
CA LEU A 94 7.64 -1.30 -7.56
C LEU A 94 8.65 -0.78 -6.53
N ALA A 95 9.65 0.00 -6.97
CA ALA A 95 10.59 0.66 -6.07
C ALA A 95 9.88 1.61 -5.11
N GLY A 96 8.93 2.40 -5.62
CA GLY A 96 8.13 3.30 -4.78
C GLY A 96 7.28 2.55 -3.77
N ILE A 97 6.70 1.39 -4.10
CA ILE A 97 5.96 0.57 -3.13
C ILE A 97 6.89 0.17 -1.98
N SER A 98 8.06 -0.38 -2.32
CA SER A 98 9.05 -0.80 -1.31
C SER A 98 9.49 0.37 -0.42
N GLU A 99 9.85 1.52 -1.02
CA GLU A 99 10.24 2.73 -0.29
C GLU A 99 9.13 3.24 0.64
N TYR A 100 7.88 3.22 0.17
CA TYR A 100 6.75 3.68 0.97
C TYR A 100 6.47 2.75 2.15
N LEU A 101 6.54 1.43 1.93
CA LEU A 101 6.33 0.43 2.97
C LEU A 101 7.43 0.45 4.03
N ASN A 102 8.67 0.82 3.70
CA ASN A 102 9.76 0.98 4.67
C ASN A 102 9.49 2.04 5.75
N ARG A 103 8.48 2.90 5.57
CA ARG A 103 8.03 3.85 6.60
C ARG A 103 7.26 3.17 7.73
N ALA A 104 6.72 1.97 7.50
CA ALA A 104 5.96 1.19 8.47
C ALA A 104 6.89 0.26 9.27
N SER A 105 6.74 0.25 10.58
CA SER A 105 7.39 -0.73 11.45
C SER A 105 6.82 -2.13 11.25
N ALA A 106 7.60 -3.14 11.63
CA ALA A 106 7.13 -4.52 11.69
C ALA A 106 5.90 -4.66 12.61
N ALA A 107 5.86 -3.94 13.74
CA ALA A 107 4.72 -3.95 14.67
C ALA A 107 3.43 -3.47 13.99
N PHE A 108 3.50 -2.40 13.20
CA PHE A 108 2.34 -1.92 12.44
C PHE A 108 1.84 -2.95 11.43
N MET A 109 2.74 -3.61 10.71
CA MET A 109 2.38 -4.64 9.74
C MET A 109 1.79 -5.89 10.41
N THR A 110 2.32 -6.30 11.57
CA THR A 110 1.74 -7.36 12.40
C THR A 110 0.33 -6.99 12.85
N ASP A 111 0.13 -5.78 13.36
CA ASP A 111 -1.20 -5.34 13.81
C ASP A 111 -2.22 -5.30 12.67
N ILE A 112 -1.82 -4.89 11.45
CA ILE A 112 -2.67 -5.00 10.26
C ILE A 112 -3.04 -6.47 10.00
N ALA A 113 -2.05 -7.36 10.02
CA ALA A 113 -2.26 -8.78 9.74
C ALA A 113 -3.19 -9.45 10.76
N GLU A 114 -3.14 -9.06 12.03
CA GLU A 114 -3.95 -9.63 13.11
C GLU A 114 -5.36 -9.03 13.20
N PHE A 115 -5.56 -7.80 12.73
CA PHE A 115 -6.84 -7.11 12.78
C PHE A 115 -7.58 -7.11 11.44
N ALA A 116 -8.57 -7.99 11.29
CA ALA A 116 -9.25 -8.24 10.00
C ALA A 116 -9.73 -6.98 9.25
N PRO A 117 -10.40 -6.00 9.87
CA PRO A 117 -10.82 -4.77 9.18
C PRO A 117 -9.66 -3.93 8.63
N ALA A 118 -8.50 -3.92 9.31
CA ALA A 118 -7.30 -3.25 8.79
C ALA A 118 -6.69 -4.04 7.64
N ARG A 119 -6.62 -5.36 7.77
CA ARG A 119 -6.18 -6.26 6.70
C ARG A 119 -7.01 -6.09 5.44
N ASP A 120 -8.33 -6.03 5.56
CA ASP A 120 -9.25 -5.84 4.42
C ASP A 120 -9.01 -4.48 3.73
N ALA A 121 -8.77 -3.42 4.51
CA ALA A 121 -8.42 -2.10 3.97
C ALA A 121 -7.08 -2.13 3.20
N TYR A 122 -6.08 -2.84 3.74
CA TYR A 122 -4.82 -3.05 3.05
C TYR A 122 -5.01 -3.84 1.75
N GLN A 123 -5.73 -4.97 1.80
CA GLN A 123 -6.00 -5.84 0.66
C GLN A 123 -6.73 -5.13 -0.49
N LEU A 124 -7.60 -4.17 -0.21
CA LEU A 124 -8.27 -3.39 -1.24
C LEU A 124 -7.28 -2.54 -2.06
N ASN A 125 -6.41 -1.78 -1.40
CA ASN A 125 -5.41 -0.94 -2.08
C ASN A 125 -4.42 -1.78 -2.88
N SER A 126 -4.01 -2.86 -2.25
CA SER A 126 -3.18 -3.92 -2.75
C SER A 126 -3.66 -4.58 -4.05
N ARG A 127 -4.95 -4.89 -4.16
CA ARG A 127 -5.57 -5.36 -5.41
C ARG A 127 -5.50 -4.30 -6.50
N ALA A 128 -5.65 -3.02 -6.16
CA ALA A 128 -5.48 -1.94 -7.12
C ALA A 128 -4.03 -1.84 -7.62
N ALA A 129 -3.04 -1.96 -6.74
CA ALA A 129 -1.63 -1.99 -7.13
C ALA A 129 -1.30 -3.18 -8.05
N ALA A 130 -1.83 -4.37 -7.77
CA ALA A 130 -1.68 -5.53 -8.66
C ALA A 130 -2.30 -5.28 -10.04
N GLN A 131 -3.47 -4.63 -10.11
CA GLN A 131 -4.08 -4.23 -11.38
C GLN A 131 -3.23 -3.22 -12.14
N ARG A 132 -2.63 -2.24 -11.45
CA ARG A 132 -1.70 -1.27 -12.06
C ARG A 132 -0.48 -1.96 -12.66
N ILE A 133 0.16 -2.86 -11.90
CA ILE A 133 1.32 -3.62 -12.37
C ILE A 133 0.99 -4.44 -13.62
N ARG A 134 -0.17 -5.14 -13.63
CA ARG A 134 -0.66 -5.83 -14.84
C ARG A 134 -0.79 -4.88 -16.02
N SER A 135 -1.39 -3.70 -15.83
CA SER A 135 -1.55 -2.72 -16.91
C SER A 135 -0.22 -2.22 -17.49
N PHE A 136 0.82 -2.08 -16.67
CA PHE A 136 2.16 -1.69 -17.15
C PHE A 136 2.81 -2.80 -17.96
N ILE A 137 2.62 -4.06 -17.56
CA ILE A 137 3.10 -5.23 -18.30
C ILE A 137 2.37 -5.33 -19.65
N ASP A 138 1.04 -5.18 -19.69
CA ASP A 138 0.25 -5.21 -20.92
C ASP A 138 0.64 -4.08 -21.90
N ARG A 139 0.90 -2.88 -21.38
CA ARG A 139 1.43 -1.77 -22.18
C ARG A 139 2.80 -2.11 -22.76
N GLY A 140 3.71 -2.66 -21.95
CA GLY A 140 5.03 -3.06 -22.44
C GLY A 140 5.01 -4.17 -23.49
N VAL A 141 3.99 -5.05 -23.49
CA VAL A 141 3.76 -6.00 -24.59
C VAL A 141 3.34 -5.26 -25.86
N THR A 142 2.36 -4.36 -25.74
CA THR A 142 1.83 -3.58 -26.86
C THR A 142 2.92 -2.74 -27.52
N ASP A 143 3.81 -2.17 -26.71
CA ASP A 143 4.93 -1.33 -27.16
C ASP A 143 6.14 -2.16 -27.66
N GLY A 144 6.04 -3.51 -27.67
CA GLY A 144 7.10 -4.41 -28.13
C GLY A 144 8.30 -4.55 -27.18
N VAL A 145 8.18 -4.03 -25.95
CA VAL A 145 9.22 -4.06 -24.90
C VAL A 145 9.27 -5.44 -24.22
N PHE A 146 8.14 -6.15 -24.12
CA PHE A 146 8.02 -7.45 -23.47
C PHE A 146 7.48 -8.54 -24.41
N ARG A 147 7.91 -9.79 -24.20
CA ARG A 147 7.42 -10.95 -24.97
C ARG A 147 5.99 -11.31 -24.56
N GLU A 148 5.05 -11.27 -25.51
CA GLU A 148 3.61 -11.50 -25.27
C GLU A 148 3.30 -12.84 -24.56
N VAL A 149 3.91 -13.94 -25.01
CA VAL A 149 3.63 -15.31 -24.51
C VAL A 149 3.96 -15.48 -23.02
N HIS A 150 4.87 -14.67 -22.48
CA HIS A 150 5.25 -14.74 -21.06
C HIS A 150 4.65 -13.61 -20.23
N ALA A 151 4.36 -12.45 -20.83
CA ALA A 151 3.91 -11.28 -20.09
C ALA A 151 2.61 -11.51 -19.33
N ARG A 152 1.58 -12.11 -19.95
CA ARG A 152 0.32 -12.43 -19.26
C ARG A 152 0.54 -13.38 -18.08
N LEU A 153 1.30 -14.45 -18.29
CA LEU A 153 1.62 -15.42 -17.23
C LEU A 153 2.42 -14.76 -16.10
N ILE A 154 3.39 -13.90 -16.43
CA ILE A 154 4.20 -13.16 -15.46
C ILE A 154 3.33 -12.17 -14.67
N ALA A 155 2.38 -11.51 -15.33
CA ALA A 155 1.45 -10.60 -14.68
C ALA A 155 0.51 -11.32 -13.69
N GLU A 156 0.07 -12.54 -14.03
CA GLU A 156 -0.67 -13.42 -13.10
C GLU A 156 0.20 -13.88 -11.91
N MET A 157 1.42 -14.34 -12.18
CA MET A 157 2.36 -14.72 -11.11
C MET A 157 2.68 -13.54 -10.19
N ALA A 158 2.88 -12.34 -10.74
CA ALA A 158 3.07 -11.12 -9.97
C ALA A 158 1.85 -10.85 -9.07
N GLY A 159 0.64 -10.99 -9.59
CA GLY A 159 -0.59 -10.86 -8.81
C GLY A 159 -0.65 -11.82 -7.61
N LEU A 160 -0.30 -13.10 -7.81
CA LEU A 160 -0.27 -14.11 -6.74
C LEU A 160 0.82 -13.82 -5.70
N ILE A 161 2.00 -13.37 -6.13
CA ILE A 161 3.09 -13.00 -5.21
C ILE A 161 2.66 -11.79 -4.37
N ILE A 162 2.08 -10.76 -5.01
CA ILE A 162 1.58 -9.56 -4.36
C ILE A 162 0.53 -9.92 -3.30
N GLU A 163 -0.44 -10.79 -3.62
CA GLU A 163 -1.41 -11.30 -2.65
C GLU A 163 -0.75 -12.05 -1.48
N GLY A 164 0.25 -12.88 -1.79
CA GLY A 164 1.02 -13.61 -0.77
C GLY A 164 1.81 -12.70 0.17
N ILE A 165 2.33 -11.56 -0.33
CA ILE A 165 2.96 -10.53 0.50
C ILE A 165 1.92 -9.93 1.44
N GLN A 166 0.79 -9.48 0.90
CA GLN A 166 -0.21 -8.70 1.63
C GLN A 166 -1.01 -9.50 2.67
N THR A 167 -1.13 -10.81 2.44
CA THR A 167 -1.71 -11.74 3.41
C THR A 167 -0.70 -12.15 4.50
N GLY A 168 0.55 -11.70 4.40
CA GLY A 168 1.65 -12.03 5.31
C GLY A 168 2.27 -13.41 5.06
N VAL A 169 1.77 -14.19 4.10
CA VAL A 169 2.25 -15.56 3.82
C VAL A 169 3.72 -15.56 3.41
N VAL A 170 4.12 -14.62 2.54
CA VAL A 170 5.51 -14.51 2.08
C VAL A 170 6.41 -14.07 3.23
N GLY A 171 6.03 -13.00 3.94
CA GLY A 171 6.82 -12.48 5.06
C GLY A 171 7.03 -13.51 6.18
N GLN A 172 5.97 -14.22 6.57
CA GLN A 172 6.04 -15.26 7.60
C GLN A 172 6.93 -16.44 7.21
N ARG A 173 6.90 -16.87 5.93
CA ARG A 173 7.65 -18.04 5.46
C ARG A 173 9.11 -17.72 5.15
N ALA A 174 9.38 -16.55 4.58
CA ALA A 174 10.72 -16.15 4.16
C ALA A 174 11.47 -15.34 5.23
N GLY A 175 10.78 -14.89 6.29
CA GLY A 175 11.39 -14.07 7.35
C GLY A 175 11.77 -12.67 6.86
N VAL A 176 10.94 -12.09 5.98
CA VAL A 176 11.19 -10.79 5.35
C VAL A 176 10.01 -9.85 5.56
N THR A 177 10.27 -8.56 5.46
CA THR A 177 9.25 -7.51 5.42
C THR A 177 8.56 -7.45 4.05
N ASP A 178 7.38 -6.83 4.01
CA ASP A 178 6.67 -6.61 2.75
C ASP A 178 7.50 -5.75 1.79
N ALA A 179 8.24 -4.76 2.30
CA ALA A 179 9.12 -3.92 1.50
C ALA A 179 10.24 -4.73 0.82
N GLU A 180 10.92 -5.60 1.57
CA GLU A 180 11.93 -6.52 1.03
C GLU A 180 11.33 -7.47 -0.02
N ALA A 181 10.13 -7.98 0.23
CA ALA A 181 9.44 -8.84 -0.74
C ALA A 181 9.06 -8.09 -2.03
N PHE A 182 8.64 -6.83 -1.96
CA PHE A 182 8.41 -5.99 -3.13
C PHE A 182 9.70 -5.63 -3.88
N THR A 183 10.80 -5.42 -3.17
CA THR A 183 12.13 -5.26 -3.79
C THR A 183 12.51 -6.51 -4.60
N ALA A 184 12.39 -7.70 -4.00
CA ALA A 184 12.69 -8.96 -4.68
C ALA A 184 11.76 -9.21 -5.88
N LEU A 185 10.48 -8.85 -5.77
CA LEU A 185 9.54 -8.91 -6.89
C LEU A 185 9.97 -7.98 -8.04
N SER A 186 10.44 -6.78 -7.73
CA SER A 186 10.98 -5.84 -8.73
C SER A 186 12.16 -6.43 -9.49
N GLU A 187 13.12 -7.00 -8.78
CA GLU A 187 14.29 -7.65 -9.38
C GLU A 187 13.89 -8.84 -10.27
N LEU A 188 12.96 -9.68 -9.78
CA LEU A 188 12.45 -10.82 -10.53
C LEU A 188 11.75 -10.38 -11.82
N LEU A 189 10.86 -9.40 -11.75
CA LEU A 189 10.11 -8.92 -12.90
C LEU A 189 11.04 -8.23 -13.90
N LEU A 190 11.83 -7.25 -13.47
CA LEU A 190 12.70 -6.48 -14.37
C LEU A 190 13.86 -7.29 -14.95
N GLY A 191 14.33 -8.32 -14.24
CA GLY A 191 15.32 -9.28 -14.73
C GLY A 191 14.73 -10.36 -15.64
N GLY A 192 13.52 -10.85 -15.32
CA GLY A 192 12.86 -11.96 -16.02
C GLY A 192 12.14 -11.56 -17.32
N ILE A 193 11.60 -10.35 -17.41
CA ILE A 193 10.89 -9.86 -18.61
C ILE A 193 11.81 -9.21 -19.65
N ALA A 194 13.09 -9.04 -19.35
CA ALA A 194 14.05 -8.48 -20.30
C ALA A 194 14.13 -9.33 -21.57
N THR A 195 14.12 -8.68 -22.73
CA THR A 195 14.55 -9.30 -23.99
C THR A 195 16.00 -9.75 -23.79
N LYS A 196 16.30 -11.02 -24.07
CA LYS A 196 17.70 -11.45 -24.18
C LYS A 196 18.30 -10.62 -25.32
N ASN A 197 19.25 -9.74 -25.02
CA ASN A 197 20.23 -9.38 -26.03
C ASN A 197 20.97 -10.68 -26.34
N VAL A 198 20.62 -11.30 -27.46
CA VAL A 198 21.50 -12.26 -28.10
C VAL A 198 22.67 -11.40 -28.57
N LEU A 199 23.75 -11.38 -27.79
CA LEU A 199 25.03 -10.86 -28.25
C LEU A 199 25.40 -11.66 -29.49
N SER A 200 25.39 -10.98 -30.64
CA SER A 200 25.98 -11.44 -31.90
C SER A 200 27.50 -11.41 -31.82
#